data_AF-A0A843G1C3-F1
#
_entry.id   AF-A0A843G1C3-F1
#
_cell.length_a   1.000
_cell.length_b   1.000
_cell.length_c   1.000
_cell.angle_alpha   90.00
_cell.angle_beta   90.00
_cell.angle_gamma   90.00
#
_symmetry.space_group_name_H-M   'P 1'
#
loop_
_entity.id
_entity.type
_entity.pdbx_description
1 polymer ?
#
loop_
_entity_poly.entity_id
_entity_poly.type
_entity_poly.pdbx_seq_one_letter_code
_entity_poly.pdbx_strand_id
1 'polypeptide(L)'
;DCVVVDSLSTVIRRFGIEKGLFLMNEGTKELREKGADVMFILYDGVHSAADLASVCRNADIFIQLSEVLHGNDIERTLSVRKMSGFVIPNRAYPYNILADGIELSTTERVV
;
A
#
# COMPACT_ATOMS: atom_id res chain seq x y z
N ASP A 1 -17.42 -7.36 5.40
CA ASP A 1 -16.26 -8.18 5.84
C ASP A 1 -14.97 -7.54 5.39
N CYS A 2 -13.87 -7.74 6.12
CA CYS A 2 -12.54 -7.24 5.76
C CYS A 2 -11.55 -8.40 5.75
N VAL A 3 -10.73 -8.48 4.71
CA VAL A 3 -9.67 -9.48 4.56
C VAL A 3 -8.33 -8.79 4.38
N VAL A 4 -7.33 -9.22 5.13
CA VAL A 4 -5.97 -8.70 5.05
C VAL A 4 -5.03 -9.83 4.63
N VAL A 5 -4.22 -9.58 3.60
CA VAL A 5 -3.19 -10.50 3.10
C VAL A 5 -1.81 -9.91 3.37
N ASP A 6 -1.14 -10.46 4.38
CA ASP A 6 0.23 -10.11 4.77
C ASP A 6 1.20 -11.29 4.53
N SER A 7 2.10 -11.28 3.53
CA SER A 7 2.31 -10.25 2.50
C SER A 7 2.12 -10.80 1.09
N LEU A 8 1.59 -9.97 0.19
CA LEU A 8 1.55 -10.24 -1.23
C LEU A 8 2.97 -10.39 -1.82
N SER A 9 3.96 -9.76 -1.19
CA SER A 9 5.36 -9.90 -1.57
C SER A 9 5.84 -11.34 -1.52
N THR A 10 5.43 -12.11 -0.51
CA THR A 10 5.76 -13.53 -0.38
C THR A 10 5.22 -14.34 -1.56
N VAL A 11 3.99 -14.06 -1.97
CA VAL A 11 3.33 -14.74 -3.09
C VAL A 11 4.05 -14.44 -4.40
N ILE A 12 4.31 -13.16 -4.68
CA ILE A 12 4.99 -12.73 -5.91
C ILE A 12 6.41 -13.31 -5.97
N ARG A 13 7.17 -13.27 -4.88
CA ARG A 13 8.55 -13.80 -4.88
C ARG A 13 8.63 -15.31 -5.04
N ARG A 14 7.66 -16.05 -4.49
CA ARG A 14 7.67 -17.52 -4.54
C ARG A 14 7.05 -18.09 -5.80
N PHE A 15 6.04 -17.43 -6.34
CA PHE A 15 5.20 -17.97 -7.41
C PHE A 15 5.11 -17.08 -8.66
N GLY A 16 5.81 -15.95 -8.67
CA GLY A 16 5.81 -14.97 -9.77
C GLY A 16 4.65 -13.97 -9.71
N ILE A 17 4.80 -12.87 -10.45
CA ILE A 17 3.83 -11.78 -10.51
C ILE A 17 2.44 -12.25 -10.96
N GLU A 18 2.37 -13.15 -11.94
CA GLU A 18 1.10 -13.69 -12.44
C GLU A 18 0.24 -14.33 -11.34
N LYS A 19 0.87 -15.04 -10.39
CA LYS A 19 0.16 -15.63 -9.26
C LYS A 19 -0.24 -14.60 -8.21
N GLY A 20 0.56 -13.55 -8.02
CA GLY A 20 0.17 -12.39 -7.21
C GLY A 20 -1.06 -11.69 -7.77
N LEU A 21 -1.08 -11.41 -9.07
CA LEU A 21 -2.22 -10.77 -9.75
C LEU A 21 -3.46 -11.67 -9.77
N PHE A 22 -3.30 -12.97 -9.97
CA PHE A 22 -4.40 -13.93 -9.85
C PHE A 22 -5.02 -13.89 -8.46
N LEU A 23 -4.21 -13.88 -7.40
CA LEU A 23 -4.70 -13.78 -6.03
C LEU A 23 -5.46 -12.48 -5.80
N MET A 24 -4.92 -11.34 -6.26
CA MET A 24 -5.60 -10.05 -6.15
C MET A 24 -6.95 -10.02 -6.85
N ASN A 25 -7.05 -10.63 -8.03
CA ASN A 25 -8.24 -10.54 -8.87
C ASN A 25 -9.22 -11.69 -8.61
N GLU A 26 -8.87 -12.87 -9.09
CA GLU A 26 -9.74 -14.05 -9.07
C GLU A 26 -9.79 -14.68 -7.68
N GLY A 27 -8.65 -14.72 -6.98
CA GLY A 27 -8.55 -15.30 -5.64
C GLY A 27 -9.40 -14.61 -4.58
N THR A 28 -9.78 -13.34 -4.81
CA THR A 28 -10.64 -12.56 -3.91
C THR A 28 -11.97 -12.18 -4.53
N LYS A 29 -12.27 -12.64 -5.74
CA LYS A 29 -13.46 -12.22 -6.50
C LYS A 29 -14.74 -12.45 -5.74
N GLU A 30 -14.94 -13.65 -5.21
CA GLU A 30 -16.15 -14.01 -4.45
C GLU A 30 -16.34 -13.13 -3.20
N LEU A 31 -15.23 -12.79 -2.52
CA LEU A 31 -15.26 -11.90 -1.34
C LEU A 31 -15.68 -10.49 -1.75
N ARG A 32 -15.09 -9.95 -2.81
CA ARG A 32 -15.43 -8.61 -3.33
C ARG A 32 -16.86 -8.55 -3.85
N GLU A 33 -17.35 -9.59 -4.52
CA GLU A 33 -18.74 -9.69 -4.98
C GLU A 33 -19.75 -9.71 -3.83
N LYS A 34 -19.35 -10.20 -2.65
CA LYS A 34 -20.13 -10.13 -1.40
C LYS A 34 -19.98 -8.79 -0.66
N GLY A 35 -19.22 -7.84 -1.22
CA GLY A 35 -18.97 -6.52 -0.64
C GLY A 35 -17.89 -6.49 0.44
N ALA A 36 -16.96 -7.44 0.44
CA ALA A 36 -15.82 -7.42 1.36
C ALA A 36 -14.69 -6.49 0.87
N ASP A 37 -14.07 -5.78 1.81
CA ASP A 37 -12.85 -5.01 1.57
C ASP A 37 -11.64 -5.94 1.66
N VAL A 38 -10.70 -5.80 0.72
CA VAL A 38 -9.48 -6.61 0.71
C VAL A 38 -8.24 -5.72 0.68
N MET A 39 -7.39 -5.89 1.68
CA MET A 39 -6.12 -5.18 1.80
C MET A 39 -4.95 -6.12 1.58
N PHE A 40 -4.04 -5.74 0.68
CA PHE A 40 -2.79 -6.44 0.44
C PHE A 40 -1.62 -5.63 0.96
N ILE A 41 -0.75 -6.25 1.75
CA ILE A 41 0.49 -5.64 2.24
C ILE A 41 1.63 -6.06 1.31
N LEU A 42 2.42 -5.07 0.88
CA LEU A 42 3.55 -5.24 -0.02
C LEU A 42 4.77 -4.52 0.57
N TYR A 43 5.91 -5.21 0.59
CA TYR A 43 7.20 -4.62 0.92
C TYR A 43 7.76 -3.82 -0.27
N ASP A 44 8.30 -2.65 0.02
CA ASP A 44 9.05 -1.86 -0.95
C ASP A 44 10.45 -2.47 -1.21
N GLY A 45 11.02 -2.20 -2.38
CA GLY A 45 12.39 -2.62 -2.74
C GLY A 45 12.60 -4.11 -3.03
N VAL A 46 11.57 -4.96 -2.92
CA VAL A 46 11.70 -6.41 -3.18
C VAL A 46 11.10 -6.87 -4.53
N HIS A 47 10.52 -5.94 -5.29
CA HIS A 47 9.87 -6.19 -6.59
C HIS A 47 10.48 -5.32 -7.68
N SER A 48 10.39 -5.76 -8.93
CA SER A 48 10.74 -4.89 -10.05
C SER A 48 9.75 -3.72 -10.16
N ALA A 49 10.19 -2.61 -10.76
CA ALA A 49 9.30 -1.48 -11.04
C ALA A 49 8.10 -1.88 -11.93
N ALA A 50 8.29 -2.84 -12.84
CA ALA A 50 7.24 -3.37 -13.69
C ALA A 50 6.18 -4.16 -12.89
N ASP A 51 6.62 -4.99 -11.94
CA ASP A 51 5.72 -5.76 -11.08
C ASP A 51 4.89 -4.85 -10.17
N LEU A 52 5.54 -3.86 -9.54
CA LEU A 52 4.89 -2.83 -8.74
C LEU A 52 3.86 -2.04 -9.55
N ALA A 53 4.18 -1.67 -10.79
CA ALA A 53 3.22 -1.01 -11.68
C ALA A 53 2.02 -1.91 -12.01
N SER A 54 2.22 -3.21 -12.20
CA SER A 54 1.13 -4.17 -12.42
C SER A 54 0.24 -4.34 -11.19
N VAL A 55 0.83 -4.43 -9.99
CA VAL A 55 0.06 -4.44 -8.72
C VAL A 55 -0.77 -3.17 -8.58
N CYS A 56 -0.15 -2.00 -8.76
CA CYS A 56 -0.85 -0.71 -8.67
C CYS A 56 -2.00 -0.58 -9.68
N ARG A 57 -1.84 -1.10 -10.91
CA ARG A 57 -2.93 -1.13 -11.89
C ARG A 57 -4.13 -1.96 -11.44
N ASN A 58 -3.90 -3.06 -10.73
CA ASN A 58 -4.96 -3.98 -10.28
C ASN A 58 -5.59 -3.61 -8.92
N ALA A 59 -5.01 -2.67 -8.18
CA ALA A 59 -5.57 -2.20 -6.90
C ALA A 59 -6.47 -0.97 -7.11
N ASP A 60 -7.60 -0.85 -6.42
CA ASP A 60 -8.43 0.37 -6.46
C ASP A 60 -7.78 1.53 -5.70
N ILE A 61 -7.09 1.21 -4.61
CA ILE A 61 -6.36 2.14 -3.76
C ILE A 61 -4.93 1.63 -3.61
N PHE A 62 -3.95 2.51 -3.76
CA PHE A 62 -2.53 2.21 -3.51
C PHE A 62 -1.97 3.26 -2.57
N ILE A 63 -1.65 2.85 -1.34
CA ILE A 63 -1.05 3.69 -0.30
C ILE A 63 0.41 3.26 -0.16
N GLN A 64 1.31 4.23 -0.18
CA GLN A 64 2.73 4.00 0.05
C GLN A 64 3.15 4.61 1.38
N LEU A 65 3.80 3.80 2.21
CA LEU A 65 4.52 4.22 3.41
C LEU A 65 6.00 4.27 3.06
N SER A 66 6.62 5.44 3.27
CA SER A 66 8.05 5.67 3.01
C SER A 66 8.76 6.08 4.30
N GLU A 67 10.00 5.64 4.43
CA GLU A 67 10.89 5.96 5.53
C GLU A 67 12.20 6.53 4.99
N VAL A 68 12.68 7.61 5.59
CA VAL A 68 13.99 8.20 5.29
C VAL A 68 14.76 8.38 6.60
N LEU A 69 15.99 7.88 6.64
CA LEU A 69 16.90 8.04 7.78
C LEU A 69 17.71 9.34 7.62
N HIS A 70 17.56 10.25 8.58
CA HIS A 70 18.33 11.50 8.68
C HIS A 70 19.15 11.50 9.97
N GLY A 71 20.38 11.00 9.88
CA GLY A 71 21.23 10.82 11.07
C GLY A 71 20.64 9.78 12.02
N ASN A 72 20.19 10.22 13.20
CA ASN A 72 19.50 9.36 14.17
C ASN A 72 17.97 9.48 14.09
N ASP A 73 17.45 10.36 13.25
CA ASP A 73 16.02 10.58 13.11
C ASP A 73 15.45 9.76 11.96
N ILE A 74 14.29 9.15 12.21
CA ILE A 74 13.52 8.42 11.20
C ILE A 74 12.32 9.28 10.81
N GLU A 75 12.33 9.79 9.58
CA GLU A 75 11.19 10.49 9.02
C GLU A 75 10.27 9.50 8.27
N ARG A 76 8.99 9.50 8.63
CA ARG A 76 7.99 8.63 8.03
C ARG A 76 6.92 9.42 7.32
N THR A 77 6.59 9.01 6.09
CA THR A 77 5.57 9.66 5.28
C THR A 77 4.63 8.65 4.61
N LEU A 78 3.35 9.00 4.55
CA LEU A 78 2.31 8.27 3.84
C LEU A 78 1.95 9.07 2.59
N SER A 79 1.83 8.41 1.45
CA SER A 79 1.27 9.00 0.24
C SER A 79 0.20 8.11 -0.36
N VAL A 80 -0.90 8.71 -0.80
CA VAL A 80 -1.89 8.02 -1.64
C VAL A 80 -1.38 8.13 -3.07
N ARG A 81 -1.05 7.00 -3.70
CA ARG A 81 -0.53 6.95 -5.08
C ARG A 81 -1.64 6.67 -6.10
N LYS A 82 -2.68 5.94 -5.69
CA LYS A 82 -3.86 5.62 -6.50
C LYS A 82 -5.12 5.60 -5.62
N MET A 83 -6.22 6.09 -6.16
CA MET A 83 -7.57 5.99 -5.63
C MET A 83 -8.55 6.11 -6.81
N SER A 84 -9.12 4.99 -7.25
CA SER A 84 -10.04 4.93 -8.40
C SER A 84 -11.22 5.89 -8.23
N GLY A 85 -11.44 6.79 -9.20
CA GLY A 85 -12.55 7.75 -9.18
C GLY A 85 -12.26 9.09 -8.48
N PHE A 86 -11.06 9.29 -7.95
CA PHE A 86 -10.69 10.52 -7.23
C PHE A 86 -9.49 11.22 -7.87
N VAL A 87 -9.46 12.55 -7.77
CA VAL A 87 -8.25 13.35 -8.04
C VAL A 87 -7.39 13.31 -6.79
N ILE A 88 -6.18 12.75 -6.91
CA ILE A 88 -5.33 12.50 -5.77
C ILE A 88 -4.44 13.72 -5.51
N PRO A 89 -4.42 14.27 -4.28
CA PRO A 89 -3.48 15.31 -3.91
C PRO A 89 -2.05 14.78 -4.02
N ASN A 90 -1.19 15.49 -4.75
CA ASN A 90 0.23 15.17 -4.84
C ASN A 90 0.97 15.65 -3.58
N ARG A 91 0.68 15.03 -2.44
CA ARG A 91 1.29 15.37 -1.14
C ARG A 91 1.61 14.12 -0.33
N ALA A 92 2.68 14.21 0.45
CA ALA A 92 3.06 13.25 1.47
C ALA A 92 2.59 13.75 2.84
N TYR A 93 2.12 12.83 3.67
CA TYR A 93 1.60 13.10 5.02
C TYR A 93 2.57 12.51 6.03
N PRO A 94 3.23 13.31 6.87
CA PRO A 94 4.04 12.76 7.95
C PRO A 94 3.18 11.90 8.88
N TYR A 95 3.74 10.82 9.41
CA TYR A 95 3.02 9.99 10.38
C TYR A 95 3.93 9.49 11.50
N ASN A 96 3.32 9.28 12.66
CA ASN A 96 3.97 8.69 13.82
C ASN A 96 3.39 7.30 14.08
N ILE A 97 4.23 6.40 14.59
CA ILE A 97 3.80 5.10 15.11
C ILE A 97 3.73 5.24 16.62
N LEU A 98 2.52 5.12 17.15
CA LEU A 98 2.19 5.17 18.56
C LEU A 98 1.89 3.76 19.08
N ALA A 99 1.63 3.65 20.38
CA ALA A 99 1.30 2.36 21.01
C ALA A 99 -0.03 1.77 20.49
N ASP A 100 -0.96 2.63 20.05
CA ASP A 100 -2.31 2.27 19.61
C ASP A 100 -2.51 2.33 18.08
N GLY A 101 -1.50 2.77 17.32
CA GLY A 101 -1.56 2.73 15.86
C GLY A 101 -0.71 3.78 15.16
N ILE A 102 -1.15 4.15 13.95
CA ILE A 102 -0.51 5.16 13.12
C ILE A 102 -1.33 6.46 13.21
N GLU A 103 -0.67 7.56 13.57
CA GLU A 103 -1.27 8.88 13.58
C GLU A 103 -0.69 9.75 12.46
N LEU A 104 -1.58 10.29 11.61
CA LEU A 104 -1.19 11.25 10.57
C LEU A 104 -1.00 12.63 11.19
N SER A 105 0.19 13.19 11.04
CA SER A 105 0.47 14.57 11.42
C SER A 105 0.07 15.49 10.27
N THR A 106 -0.95 16.33 10.49
CA THR A 106 -1.42 17.33 9.51
C THR A 106 -0.71 18.67 9.64
N THR A 107 0.28 18.79 10.51
CA THR A 107 1.04 20.02 10.71
C THR A 107 1.80 20.38 9.44
N GLU A 108 1.24 21.30 8.65
CA GLU A 108 2.01 22.14 7.75
C GLU A 108 3.08 22.82 8.61
N ARG A 109 4.36 22.59 8.34
CA ARG A 109 5.39 23.50 8.84
C ARG A 109 5.09 24.84 8.20
N VAL A 110 4.52 25.77 8.98
CA VAL A 110 4.43 27.18 8.59
C VAL A 110 5.88 27.67 8.48
N VAL A 111 6.35 27.85 7.25
CA VAL A 111 7.65 28.46 6.95
C VAL A 111 7.49 29.98 6.96
#